data_AF-A0A837HY80-F1
#
_entry.id   AF-A0A837HY80-F1
#
_cell.length_a   1.000
_cell.length_b   1.000
_cell.length_c   1.000
_cell.angle_alpha   90.00
_cell.angle_beta   90.00
_cell.angle_gamma   90.00
#
_symmetry.space_group_name_H-M   'P 1'
#
loop_
_entity.id
_entity.type
_entity.pdbx_description
1 polymer ?
#
loop_
_entity_poly.entity_id
_entity_poly.type
_entity_poly.pdbx_seq_one_letter_code
_entity_poly.pdbx_strand_id
1 'polypeptide(L)'
;MKIKYFIGFIVIGLAAIVSVAWAQDVQFPVKELGDCQNQSACKSYCDKPENIEACVSFAEKNGLMPKEEIEAAKKFIAAGSKGPGGCSGRDECENFCNDITHIDECIAFGEKNNLMPPEELKEAKMVQAAIKRGAKPPACNGKKACDAYCEDSNHMEECIAFGAEAGFIQGKELEDAQKMLTAVRKGAKPPPCKGKEACDVYCSSPDNIEVCMTFAKEAGFMTPEEAENSEKMMTAIKKGVKPPPCKGKEACDAYCSEDSHVEECVNFSVAAGFMDEKDAEMAKKTKGKGPGDCKGREECEAFCKNPDNQETCLNFAKENGMMSEEDLKRMEEGRRGDRGDQGNREDMNREFQPGPGAENPGSQMMPQQAGPGGCKGPEECKSYCESNPDQCKNFLPPQGNREKMMPKEGETGEEMMPFQKNQERMMLPNEGEIKEEMMRREGEIRARMMLPQENQEGMMQPPIDQQPQNFQQPTDMRPPIDNISPPPLPPSETPAPAPETAPVPAPSSFTPGAPMASLLNIFLFMLK
;
A
#
# COMPACT_ATOMS: atom_id res chain seq x y z
N MET A 1 9.96 1.59 11.42
CA MET A 1 9.97 0.48 12.40
C MET A 1 10.13 1.06 13.79
N LYS A 2 9.25 0.67 14.71
CA LYS A 2 9.00 1.31 16.01
C LYS A 2 10.18 1.13 16.98
N ILE A 3 10.97 2.18 17.16
CA ILE A 3 11.90 2.32 18.29
C ILE A 3 11.22 3.19 19.32
N LYS A 4 11.03 2.61 20.51
CA LYS A 4 10.35 3.23 21.65
C LYS A 4 11.17 4.43 22.15
N TYR A 5 10.77 5.64 21.78
CA TYR A 5 11.15 6.85 22.52
C TYR A 5 10.31 6.93 23.79
N PHE A 6 10.85 6.41 24.89
CA PHE A 6 10.46 6.85 26.22
C PHE A 6 11.54 7.83 26.68
N ILE A 7 11.21 9.11 26.76
CA ILE A 7 11.59 10.10 27.78
C ILE A 7 10.86 11.39 27.38
N GLY A 8 9.58 11.44 27.74
CA GLY A 8 8.86 12.70 27.94
C GLY A 8 8.87 12.96 29.44
N PHE A 9 9.64 13.96 29.89
CA PHE A 9 9.56 14.44 31.26
C PHE A 9 8.21 15.16 31.45
N ILE A 10 7.24 14.47 32.06
CA ILE A 10 6.12 15.11 32.73
C ILE A 10 6.49 15.21 34.20
N VAL A 11 6.68 16.45 34.64
CA VAL A 11 6.74 16.85 36.05
C VAL A 11 5.32 16.80 36.60
N ILE A 12 4.95 15.76 37.37
CA ILE A 12 4.11 15.86 38.58
C ILE A 12 4.49 14.70 39.50
N GLY A 13 4.90 15.03 40.73
CA GLY A 13 5.21 14.05 41.77
C GLY A 13 3.96 13.43 42.40
N LEU A 14 4.03 12.13 42.69
CA LEU A 14 3.68 11.50 43.96
C LEU A 14 4.03 10.01 43.92
N ALA A 15 4.46 9.49 45.07
CA ALA A 15 5.19 8.25 45.24
C ALA A 15 4.41 6.98 44.87
N ALA A 16 5.03 6.12 44.06
CA ALA A 16 4.97 4.66 44.19
C ALA A 16 6.20 4.04 43.50
N ILE A 17 7.04 3.42 44.31
CA ILE A 17 8.32 2.82 43.94
C ILE A 17 8.04 1.52 43.18
N VAL A 18 8.37 1.47 41.89
CA VAL A 18 8.70 0.23 41.18
C VAL A 18 10.06 0.44 40.54
N SER A 19 11.08 -0.03 41.23
CA SER A 19 12.48 0.07 40.84
C SER A 19 12.73 -0.69 39.54
N VAL A 20 12.96 0.02 38.45
CA VAL A 20 13.61 -0.55 37.27
C VAL A 20 15.12 -0.50 37.51
N ALA A 21 15.66 -1.59 38.04
CA ALA A 21 17.07 -1.74 38.38
C ALA A 21 17.88 -2.26 37.19
N TRP A 22 18.37 -1.39 36.30
CA TRP A 22 19.44 -1.72 35.32
C TRP A 22 20.28 -0.49 34.95
N ALA A 23 20.90 0.13 35.95
CA ALA A 23 22.14 0.88 35.77
C ALA A 23 23.10 0.31 36.81
N GLN A 24 24.04 -0.53 36.38
CA GLN A 24 25.12 -0.95 37.27
C GLN A 24 26.01 0.29 37.48
N ASP A 25 25.93 0.89 38.66
CA ASP A 25 26.83 1.97 39.08
C ASP A 25 28.25 1.41 39.17
N VAL A 26 29.01 1.52 38.07
CA VAL A 26 30.44 1.22 38.03
C VAL A 26 31.12 2.03 39.14
N GLN A 27 31.61 1.36 40.17
CA GLN A 27 32.28 2.01 41.30
C GLN A 27 33.70 2.38 40.89
N PHE A 28 34.02 3.68 40.97
CA PHE A 28 35.36 4.19 40.73
C PHE A 28 36.16 4.29 42.04
N PRO A 29 37.48 4.08 41.99
CA PRO A 29 38.27 3.68 40.84
C PRO A 29 38.08 2.21 40.44
N VAL A 30 38.11 1.91 39.14
CA VAL A 30 37.97 0.54 38.63
C VAL A 30 39.33 -0.16 38.64
N LYS A 31 39.57 -0.96 39.68
CA LYS A 31 40.86 -1.63 39.89
C LYS A 31 41.24 -2.56 38.74
N GLU A 32 40.27 -3.26 38.15
CA GLU A 32 40.52 -4.18 37.03
C GLU A 32 40.97 -3.45 35.75
N LEU A 33 40.72 -2.14 35.64
CA LEU A 33 41.03 -1.31 34.46
C LEU A 33 42.12 -0.27 34.78
N GLY A 34 43.14 -0.69 35.54
CA GLY A 34 44.29 0.15 35.86
C GLY A 34 43.98 1.30 36.82
N ASP A 35 43.06 1.08 37.77
CA ASP A 35 42.64 2.06 38.78
C ASP A 35 42.10 3.38 38.18
N CYS A 36 41.42 3.29 37.04
CA CYS A 36 40.83 4.46 36.39
C CYS A 36 39.76 5.12 37.28
N GLN A 37 39.87 6.44 37.45
CA GLN A 37 39.14 7.20 38.48
C GLN A 37 37.74 7.67 38.06
N ASN A 38 37.42 7.59 36.76
CA ASN A 38 36.14 8.01 36.20
C ASN A 38 35.97 7.41 34.79
N GLN A 39 34.77 7.57 34.21
CA GLN A 39 34.43 7.04 32.90
C GLN A 39 35.42 7.46 31.80
N SER A 40 35.86 8.71 31.78
CA SER A 40 36.80 9.20 30.76
C SER A 40 38.17 8.54 30.90
N ALA A 41 38.68 8.41 32.13
CA ALA A 41 39.94 7.72 32.40
C ALA A 41 39.87 6.23 32.01
N CYS A 42 38.72 5.57 32.26
CA CYS A 42 38.52 4.18 31.87
C CYS A 42 38.38 4.04 30.35
N LYS A 43 37.71 4.98 29.67
CA LYS A 43 37.69 5.04 28.19
C LYS A 43 39.12 5.11 27.65
N SER A 44 39.93 6.06 28.11
CA SER A 44 41.32 6.20 27.67
C SER A 44 42.21 5.00 28.01
N TYR A 45 41.90 4.28 29.09
CA TYR A 45 42.55 2.98 29.38
C TYR A 45 42.15 1.93 28.34
N CYS A 46 40.86 1.82 28.03
CA CYS A 46 40.31 0.83 27.09
C CYS A 46 40.55 1.14 25.61
N ASP A 47 40.82 2.40 25.27
CA ASP A 47 41.19 2.81 23.90
C ASP A 47 42.57 2.28 23.50
N LYS A 48 43.34 1.72 24.43
CA LYS A 48 44.63 1.08 24.15
C LYS A 48 44.42 -0.39 23.76
N PRO A 49 44.95 -0.85 22.61
CA PRO A 49 44.78 -2.23 22.15
C PRO A 49 45.22 -3.29 23.17
N GLU A 50 46.26 -3.00 23.95
CA GLU A 50 46.79 -3.92 24.97
C GLU A 50 45.82 -4.14 26.14
N ASN A 51 44.84 -3.26 26.30
CA ASN A 51 43.87 -3.27 27.40
C ASN A 51 42.46 -3.72 26.99
N ILE A 52 42.20 -3.90 25.69
CA ILE A 52 40.85 -4.21 25.17
C ILE A 52 40.29 -5.49 25.80
N GLU A 53 41.09 -6.54 25.95
CA GLU A 53 40.62 -7.81 26.54
C GLU A 53 40.14 -7.65 27.99
N ALA A 54 40.88 -6.89 28.81
CA ALA A 54 40.48 -6.58 30.18
C ALA A 54 39.18 -5.76 30.21
N CYS A 55 39.05 -4.79 29.29
CA CYS A 55 37.87 -3.96 29.17
C CYS A 55 36.62 -4.71 28.71
N VAL A 56 36.75 -5.58 27.70
CA VAL A 56 35.66 -6.43 27.21
C VAL A 56 35.23 -7.41 28.30
N SER A 57 36.18 -8.03 29.00
CA SER A 57 35.89 -8.93 30.13
C SER A 57 35.18 -8.22 31.27
N PHE A 58 35.61 -6.99 31.61
CA PHE A 58 34.94 -6.17 32.61
C PHE A 58 33.52 -5.79 32.18
N ALA A 59 33.33 -5.40 30.92
CA ALA A 59 32.03 -5.05 30.39
C ALA A 59 31.08 -6.24 30.34
N GLU A 60 31.55 -7.44 29.95
CA GLU A 60 30.77 -8.68 29.97
C GLU A 60 30.34 -9.04 31.39
N LYS A 61 31.28 -9.03 32.34
CA LYS A 61 31.04 -9.37 33.76
C LYS A 61 30.02 -8.44 34.41
N ASN A 62 30.03 -7.15 34.07
CA ASN A 62 29.16 -6.14 34.66
C ASN A 62 27.92 -5.82 33.80
N GLY A 63 27.72 -6.53 32.68
CA GLY A 63 26.59 -6.31 31.78
C GLY A 63 26.57 -4.91 31.16
N LEU A 64 27.74 -4.32 30.90
CA LEU A 64 27.87 -2.98 30.31
C LEU A 64 27.74 -3.00 28.78
N MET A 65 27.74 -4.17 28.15
CA MET A 65 27.50 -4.36 26.73
C MET A 65 26.57 -5.56 26.47
N PRO A 66 25.71 -5.51 25.44
CA PRO A 66 24.95 -6.65 24.96
C PRO A 66 25.87 -7.82 24.60
N LYS A 67 25.37 -9.06 24.72
CA LYS A 67 26.17 -10.26 24.41
C LYS A 67 26.68 -10.25 22.98
N GLU A 68 25.88 -9.75 22.05
CA GLU A 68 26.20 -9.64 20.64
C GLU A 68 27.39 -8.69 20.41
N GLU A 69 27.43 -7.57 21.13
CA GLU A 69 28.55 -6.61 21.08
C GLU A 69 29.82 -7.18 21.74
N ILE A 70 29.69 -7.95 22.82
CA ILE A 70 30.80 -8.68 23.45
C ILE A 70 31.42 -9.67 22.47
N GLU A 71 30.61 -10.46 21.76
CA GLU A 71 31.10 -11.44 20.79
C GLU A 71 31.80 -10.77 19.60
N ALA A 72 31.26 -9.63 19.11
CA ALA A 72 31.94 -8.83 18.10
C ALA A 72 33.29 -8.29 18.61
N ALA A 73 33.34 -7.78 19.85
CA ALA A 73 34.58 -7.29 20.44
C ALA A 73 35.63 -8.41 20.62
N LYS A 74 35.22 -9.61 21.06
CA LYS A 74 36.08 -10.78 21.14
C LYS A 74 36.64 -11.20 19.78
N LYS A 75 35.82 -11.18 18.72
CA LYS A 75 36.27 -11.42 17.35
C LYS A 75 37.28 -10.37 16.88
N PHE A 76 37.09 -9.10 17.25
CA PHE A 76 38.03 -8.02 16.92
C PHE A 76 39.38 -8.21 17.64
N ILE A 77 39.37 -8.60 18.92
CA ILE A 77 40.58 -8.97 19.67
C ILE A 77 41.29 -10.14 18.97
N ALA A 78 40.55 -11.19 18.60
CA ALA A 78 41.09 -12.35 17.89
C ALA A 78 41.67 -12.01 16.51
N ALA A 79 41.18 -10.94 15.88
CA ALA A 79 41.71 -10.39 14.63
C ALA A 79 42.99 -9.56 14.83
N GLY A 80 43.51 -9.46 16.05
CA GLY A 80 44.77 -8.77 16.38
C GLY A 80 44.59 -7.34 16.90
N SER A 81 43.38 -6.96 17.32
CA SER A 81 43.05 -5.62 17.86
C SER A 81 43.44 -4.46 16.92
N LYS A 82 43.48 -4.74 15.62
CA LYS A 82 43.75 -3.78 14.56
C LYS A 82 42.70 -3.95 13.47
N GLY A 83 42.01 -2.87 13.17
CA GLY A 83 41.02 -2.76 12.12
C GLY A 83 41.62 -2.37 10.76
N PRO A 84 40.74 -2.05 9.80
CA PRO A 84 41.16 -1.61 8.47
C PRO A 84 41.97 -0.30 8.56
N GLY A 85 42.92 -0.09 7.65
CA GLY A 85 43.86 1.03 7.70
C GLY A 85 44.85 0.98 8.86
N GLY A 86 44.83 -0.08 9.68
CA GLY A 86 45.61 -0.19 10.91
C GLY A 86 45.01 0.55 12.10
N CYS A 87 43.74 1.00 12.01
CA CYS A 87 43.05 1.64 13.11
C CYS A 87 42.98 0.70 14.33
N SER A 88 43.01 1.25 15.54
CA SER A 88 43.16 0.43 16.75
C SER A 88 42.15 0.76 17.86
N GLY A 89 41.29 1.75 17.63
CA GLY A 89 40.17 2.11 18.48
C GLY A 89 38.89 2.36 17.67
N ARG A 90 37.73 2.31 18.36
CA ARG A 90 36.41 2.48 17.74
C ARG A 90 36.32 3.76 16.93
N ASP A 91 36.64 4.90 17.52
CA ASP A 91 36.49 6.21 16.89
C ASP A 91 37.41 6.35 15.66
N GLU A 92 38.62 5.78 15.73
CA GLU A 92 39.58 5.77 14.61
C GLU A 92 39.08 4.89 13.46
N CYS A 93 38.61 3.68 13.76
CA CYS A 93 38.06 2.75 12.77
C CYS A 93 36.76 3.26 12.16
N GLU A 94 35.91 3.90 12.96
CA GLU A 94 34.68 4.53 12.49
C GLU A 94 35.00 5.68 11.53
N ASN A 95 35.95 6.55 11.88
CA ASN A 95 36.38 7.62 10.97
C ASN A 95 36.99 7.09 9.68
N PHE A 96 37.81 6.04 9.76
CA PHE A 96 38.41 5.39 8.59
C PHE A 96 37.33 4.77 7.68
N CYS A 97 36.36 4.05 8.25
CA CYS A 97 35.30 3.38 7.49
C CYS A 97 34.15 4.29 7.06
N ASN A 98 34.01 5.47 7.67
CA ASN A 98 33.10 6.50 7.20
C ASN A 98 33.62 7.20 5.93
N ASP A 99 34.90 7.04 5.59
CA ASP A 99 35.42 7.44 4.29
C ASP A 99 35.07 6.38 3.24
N ILE A 100 34.26 6.77 2.27
CA ILE A 100 33.79 5.90 1.21
C ILE A 100 34.92 5.33 0.34
N THR A 101 36.08 5.99 0.30
CA THR A 101 37.25 5.49 -0.43
C THR A 101 37.85 4.24 0.22
N HIS A 102 37.51 3.97 1.48
CA HIS A 102 37.94 2.80 2.24
C HIS A 102 36.85 1.72 2.39
N ILE A 103 35.69 1.88 1.75
CA ILE A 103 34.54 0.95 1.89
C ILE A 103 34.90 -0.50 1.55
N ASP A 104 35.71 -0.72 0.51
CA ASP A 104 36.14 -2.06 0.10
C ASP A 104 36.96 -2.76 1.18
N GLU A 105 37.86 -2.01 1.83
CA GLU A 105 38.71 -2.53 2.90
C GLU A 105 37.89 -2.82 4.17
N CYS A 106 36.99 -1.90 4.54
CA CYS A 106 36.14 -2.04 5.70
C CYS A 106 35.15 -3.21 5.57
N ILE A 107 34.51 -3.38 4.40
CA ILE A 107 33.61 -4.50 4.16
C ILE A 107 34.38 -5.82 4.19
N ALA A 108 35.54 -5.89 3.52
CA ALA A 108 36.35 -7.10 3.49
C ALA A 108 36.84 -7.48 4.91
N PHE A 109 37.25 -6.50 5.71
CA PHE A 109 37.67 -6.73 7.09
C PHE A 109 36.50 -7.22 7.96
N GLY A 110 35.34 -6.57 7.89
CA GLY A 110 34.19 -6.95 8.69
C GLY A 110 33.62 -8.32 8.29
N GLU A 111 33.62 -8.66 7.01
CA GLU A 111 33.23 -9.99 6.52
C GLU A 111 34.21 -11.07 6.99
N LYS A 112 35.50 -10.87 6.75
CA LYS A 112 36.56 -11.86 7.10
C LYS A 112 36.55 -12.20 8.59
N ASN A 113 36.28 -11.20 9.43
CA ASN A 113 36.30 -11.37 10.88
C ASN A 113 34.90 -11.57 11.50
N ASN A 114 33.85 -11.66 10.67
CA ASN A 114 32.46 -11.78 11.13
C ASN A 114 32.04 -10.70 12.15
N LEU A 115 32.49 -9.47 11.90
CA LEU A 115 32.24 -8.28 12.71
C LEU A 115 31.01 -7.49 12.25
N MET A 116 30.44 -7.85 11.10
CA MET A 116 29.16 -7.32 10.62
C MET A 116 28.11 -8.43 10.69
N PRO A 117 26.92 -8.18 11.28
CA PRO A 117 25.77 -9.06 11.14
C PRO A 117 25.47 -9.35 9.66
N PRO A 118 24.94 -10.53 9.31
CA PRO A 118 24.69 -10.90 7.91
C PRO A 118 23.84 -9.89 7.12
N GLU A 119 22.83 -9.30 7.75
CA GLU A 119 21.99 -8.28 7.10
C GLU A 119 22.75 -6.96 6.89
N GLU A 120 23.50 -6.47 7.88
CA GLU A 120 24.34 -5.27 7.72
C GLU A 120 25.42 -5.48 6.66
N LEU A 121 26.03 -6.67 6.61
CA LEU A 121 27.00 -7.03 5.56
C LEU A 121 26.37 -7.01 4.17
N LYS A 122 25.13 -7.50 4.03
CA LYS A 122 24.38 -7.50 2.78
C LYS A 122 24.09 -6.06 2.34
N GLU A 123 23.61 -5.21 3.23
CA GLU A 123 23.37 -3.79 2.95
C GLU A 123 24.66 -3.06 2.56
N ALA A 124 25.76 -3.27 3.28
CA ALA A 124 27.06 -2.70 2.95
C ALA A 124 27.56 -3.15 1.56
N LYS A 125 27.37 -4.43 1.21
CA LYS A 125 27.68 -4.95 -0.12
C LYS A 125 26.79 -4.35 -1.22
N MET A 126 25.54 -4.01 -0.93
CA MET A 126 24.66 -3.31 -1.87
C MET A 126 25.18 -1.90 -2.19
N VAL A 127 25.57 -1.14 -1.16
CA VAL A 127 26.24 0.17 -1.31
C VAL A 127 27.52 0.05 -2.12
N GLN A 128 28.38 -0.90 -1.75
CA GLN A 128 29.64 -1.19 -2.46
C GLN A 128 29.42 -1.50 -3.94
N ALA A 129 28.45 -2.36 -4.24
CA ALA A 129 28.13 -2.74 -5.61
C ALA A 129 27.57 -1.54 -6.41
N ALA A 130 26.75 -0.69 -5.79
CA ALA A 130 26.24 0.53 -6.41
C ALA A 130 27.38 1.48 -6.80
N ILE A 131 28.30 1.75 -5.86
CA ILE A 131 29.45 2.64 -6.09
C ILE A 131 30.35 2.08 -7.19
N LYS A 132 30.58 0.76 -7.21
CA LYS A 132 31.33 0.09 -8.29
C LYS A 132 30.66 0.21 -9.66
N ARG A 133 29.34 0.35 -9.71
CA ARG A 133 28.58 0.64 -10.94
C ARG A 133 28.63 2.13 -11.33
N GLY A 134 29.21 2.99 -10.50
CA GLY A 134 29.30 4.43 -10.73
C GLY A 134 28.22 5.24 -10.04
N ALA A 135 27.38 4.62 -9.19
CA ALA A 135 26.41 5.35 -8.37
C ALA A 135 27.15 6.31 -7.44
N LYS A 136 26.71 7.57 -7.40
CA LYS A 136 27.29 8.58 -6.51
C LYS A 136 26.52 8.58 -5.19
N PRO A 137 27.18 8.27 -4.06
CA PRO A 137 26.53 8.37 -2.76
C PRO A 137 26.21 9.84 -2.45
N PRO A 138 25.21 10.09 -1.59
CA PRO A 138 24.91 11.42 -1.10
C PRO A 138 26.12 12.08 -0.42
N ALA A 139 26.15 13.41 -0.39
CA ALA A 139 27.25 14.21 0.19
C ALA A 139 27.29 14.19 1.72
N CYS A 140 27.26 12.99 2.31
CA CYS A 140 27.27 12.73 3.73
C CYS A 140 28.21 11.55 4.03
N ASN A 141 28.72 11.49 5.26
CA ASN A 141 29.62 10.43 5.70
C ASN A 141 29.22 9.91 7.08
N GLY A 142 29.10 8.59 7.18
CA GLY A 142 28.60 7.94 8.39
C GLY A 142 27.10 8.10 8.60
N LYS A 143 26.53 7.16 9.36
CA LYS A 143 25.08 6.99 9.49
C LYS A 143 24.37 8.26 9.95
N LYS A 144 24.82 8.88 11.05
CA LYS A 144 24.16 10.04 11.65
C LYS A 144 24.13 11.26 10.72
N ALA A 145 25.22 11.52 10.00
CA ALA A 145 25.27 12.64 9.07
C ALA A 145 24.40 12.36 7.84
N CYS A 146 24.40 11.12 7.35
CA CYS A 146 23.54 10.73 6.23
C CYS A 146 22.06 10.72 6.57
N ASP A 147 21.68 10.29 7.77
CA ASP A 147 20.29 10.38 8.24
C ASP A 147 19.84 11.85 8.22
N ALA A 148 20.62 12.75 8.83
CA ALA A 148 20.30 14.18 8.85
C ALA A 148 20.27 14.79 7.43
N TYR A 149 21.20 14.39 6.56
CA TYR A 149 21.26 14.85 5.18
C TYR A 149 20.03 14.39 4.39
N CYS A 150 19.72 13.09 4.42
CA CYS A 150 18.59 12.52 3.68
C CYS A 150 17.22 12.88 4.24
N GLU A 151 17.15 13.28 5.53
CA GLU A 151 15.94 13.85 6.11
C GLU A 151 15.68 15.30 5.66
N ASP A 152 16.66 16.00 5.11
CA ASP A 152 16.43 17.32 4.53
C ASP A 152 15.67 17.19 3.21
N SER A 153 14.56 17.91 3.07
CA SER A 153 13.75 17.90 1.83
C SER A 153 14.51 18.38 0.60
N ASN A 154 15.58 19.17 0.78
CA ASN A 154 16.45 19.64 -0.31
C ASN A 154 17.39 18.53 -0.82
N HIS A 155 17.58 17.46 -0.06
CA HIS A 155 18.50 16.36 -0.36
C HIS A 155 17.80 15.02 -0.55
N MET A 156 16.51 14.94 -0.24
CA MET A 156 15.67 13.75 -0.38
C MET A 156 15.77 13.11 -1.77
N GLU A 157 15.80 13.90 -2.84
CA GLU A 157 15.90 13.38 -4.21
C GLU A 157 17.18 12.58 -4.43
N GLU A 158 18.32 13.08 -3.97
CA GLU A 158 19.62 12.41 -4.10
C GLU A 158 19.63 11.09 -3.32
N CYS A 159 19.08 11.10 -2.11
CA CYS A 159 19.03 9.92 -1.26
C CYS A 159 18.08 8.83 -1.78
N ILE A 160 16.91 9.20 -2.30
CA ILE A 160 15.99 8.24 -2.93
C ILE A 160 16.61 7.68 -4.21
N ALA A 161 17.25 8.52 -5.04
CA ALA A 161 17.91 8.08 -6.26
C ALA A 161 19.02 7.07 -5.96
N PHE A 162 19.88 7.37 -4.97
CA PHE A 162 20.91 6.44 -4.54
C PHE A 162 20.32 5.16 -3.93
N GLY A 163 19.31 5.26 -3.07
CA GLY A 163 18.62 4.11 -2.49
C GLY A 163 18.01 3.18 -3.53
N ALA A 164 17.40 3.74 -4.58
CA ALA A 164 16.89 3.00 -5.73
C ALA A 164 18.02 2.28 -6.50
N GLU A 165 19.11 3.00 -6.83
CA GLU A 165 20.22 2.45 -7.61
C GLU A 165 21.03 1.38 -6.85
N ALA A 166 21.14 1.55 -5.53
CA ALA A 166 21.74 0.57 -4.63
C ALA A 166 20.81 -0.61 -4.33
N GLY A 167 19.53 -0.52 -4.67
CA GLY A 167 18.54 -1.59 -4.49
C GLY A 167 17.92 -1.63 -3.10
N PHE A 168 18.05 -0.57 -2.29
CA PHE A 168 17.32 -0.43 -1.03
C PHE A 168 15.83 -0.15 -1.26
N ILE A 169 15.48 0.38 -2.43
CA ILE A 169 14.10 0.68 -2.82
C ILE A 169 13.74 -0.20 -4.02
N GLN A 170 12.75 -1.09 -3.87
CA GLN A 170 12.39 -2.08 -4.89
C GLN A 170 10.87 -2.22 -5.04
N GLY A 171 10.44 -2.88 -6.13
CA GLY A 171 9.03 -3.20 -6.39
C GLY A 171 8.13 -1.97 -6.38
N LYS A 172 6.96 -2.08 -5.76
CA LYS A 172 5.99 -1.00 -5.65
C LYS A 172 6.56 0.24 -4.96
N GLU A 173 7.44 0.08 -3.98
CA GLU A 173 8.08 1.21 -3.29
C GLU A 173 8.96 2.02 -4.24
N LEU A 174 9.64 1.35 -5.19
CA LEU A 174 10.44 2.02 -6.21
C LEU A 174 9.57 2.76 -7.22
N GLU A 175 8.48 2.16 -7.68
CA GLU A 175 7.52 2.81 -8.57
C GLU A 175 6.92 4.05 -7.93
N ASP A 176 6.50 3.94 -6.66
CA ASP A 176 5.94 5.05 -5.89
C ASP A 176 6.99 6.15 -5.64
N ALA A 177 8.23 5.78 -5.32
CA ALA A 177 9.34 6.72 -5.18
C ALA A 177 9.64 7.46 -6.50
N GLN A 178 9.64 6.75 -7.64
CA GLN A 178 9.86 7.35 -8.96
C GLN A 178 8.76 8.33 -9.36
N LYS A 179 7.49 7.99 -9.07
CA LYS A 179 6.35 8.89 -9.25
C LYS A 179 6.52 10.17 -8.42
N MET A 180 6.86 10.02 -7.14
CA MET A 180 7.12 11.15 -6.24
C MET A 180 8.25 12.05 -6.77
N LEU A 181 9.41 11.47 -7.12
CA LEU A 181 10.55 12.21 -7.66
C LEU A 181 10.20 12.95 -8.96
N THR A 182 9.43 12.30 -9.84
CA THR A 182 9.00 12.91 -11.10
C THR A 182 8.09 14.12 -10.85
N ALA A 183 7.20 14.05 -9.85
CA ALA A 183 6.36 15.16 -9.45
C ALA A 183 7.19 16.33 -8.90
N VAL A 184 8.12 16.04 -7.98
CA VAL A 184 8.99 17.05 -7.36
C VAL A 184 9.86 17.75 -8.40
N ARG A 185 10.43 17.01 -9.35
CA ARG A 185 11.17 17.59 -10.50
C ARG A 185 10.33 18.49 -11.38
N LYS A 186 9.03 18.22 -11.50
CA LYS A 186 8.06 19.06 -12.21
C LYS A 186 7.61 20.28 -11.38
N GLY A 187 8.10 20.43 -10.15
CA GLY A 187 7.79 21.55 -9.26
C GLY A 187 6.67 21.27 -8.26
N ALA A 188 6.13 20.05 -8.21
CA ALA A 188 5.15 19.66 -7.19
C ALA A 188 5.79 19.71 -5.80
N LYS A 189 5.13 20.36 -4.84
CA LYS A 189 5.63 20.45 -3.46
C LYS A 189 5.09 19.29 -2.64
N PRO A 190 5.95 18.42 -2.07
CA PRO A 190 5.48 17.34 -1.21
C PRO A 190 4.82 17.90 0.06
N PRO A 191 3.88 17.17 0.67
CA PRO A 191 3.32 17.56 1.96
C PRO A 191 4.41 17.65 3.04
N PRO A 192 4.25 18.52 4.06
CA PRO A 192 5.23 18.72 5.13
C PRO A 192 5.18 17.60 6.18
N CYS A 193 5.36 16.36 5.73
CA CYS A 193 5.39 15.16 6.55
C CYS A 193 6.57 14.28 6.11
N LYS A 194 7.07 13.44 7.02
CA LYS A 194 8.24 12.58 6.76
C LYS A 194 7.92 11.14 7.11
N GLY A 195 8.11 10.25 6.13
CA GLY A 195 7.79 8.84 6.28
C GLY A 195 6.29 8.58 6.33
N LYS A 196 5.92 7.31 6.06
CA LYS A 196 4.53 6.91 5.88
C LYS A 196 3.65 7.27 7.07
N GLU A 197 4.04 6.92 8.30
CA GLU A 197 3.21 7.10 9.49
C GLU A 197 2.88 8.57 9.77
N ALA A 198 3.88 9.46 9.69
CA ALA A 198 3.65 10.89 9.88
C ALA A 198 2.86 11.51 8.73
N CYS A 199 3.03 11.03 7.50
CA CYS A 199 2.20 11.46 6.37
C CYS A 199 0.76 10.97 6.47
N ASP A 200 0.52 9.75 6.93
CA ASP A 200 -0.82 9.22 7.17
C ASP A 200 -1.56 10.07 8.22
N VAL A 201 -0.87 10.47 9.30
CA VAL A 201 -1.43 11.39 10.31
C VAL A 201 -1.70 12.77 9.71
N TYR A 202 -0.73 13.35 9.00
CA TYR A 202 -0.86 14.67 8.39
C TYR A 202 -2.02 14.72 7.40
N CYS A 203 -2.06 13.80 6.44
CA CYS A 203 -3.04 13.74 5.36
C CYS A 203 -4.43 13.26 5.80
N SER A 204 -4.55 12.63 6.98
CA SER A 204 -5.86 12.31 7.57
C SER A 204 -6.55 13.51 8.20
N SER A 205 -5.85 14.64 8.39
CA SER A 205 -6.48 15.88 8.86
C SER A 205 -7.31 16.52 7.74
N PRO A 206 -8.57 16.90 7.99
CA PRO A 206 -9.39 17.64 7.02
C PRO A 206 -8.74 18.94 6.52
N ASP A 207 -7.91 19.58 7.34
CA ASP A 207 -7.23 20.84 6.98
C ASP A 207 -6.05 20.61 6.01
N ASN A 208 -5.53 19.39 5.96
CA ASN A 208 -4.33 19.04 5.19
C ASN A 208 -4.63 18.18 3.96
N ILE A 209 -5.83 17.60 3.90
CA ILE A 209 -6.21 16.65 2.85
C ILE A 209 -6.06 17.26 1.46
N GLU A 210 -6.39 18.55 1.28
CA GLU A 210 -6.25 19.23 0.00
C GLU A 210 -4.79 19.24 -0.50
N VAL A 211 -3.83 19.52 0.39
CA VAL A 211 -2.40 19.51 0.06
C VAL A 211 -1.96 18.11 -0.39
N CYS A 212 -2.39 17.07 0.33
CA CYS A 212 -2.03 15.70 0.01
C CYS A 212 -2.68 15.19 -1.29
N MET A 213 -3.96 15.54 -1.51
CA MET A 213 -4.70 15.14 -2.70
C MET A 213 -4.15 15.82 -3.97
N THR A 214 -3.83 17.11 -3.90
CA THR A 214 -3.19 17.82 -5.02
C THR A 214 -1.85 17.18 -5.37
N PHE A 215 -1.00 16.92 -4.37
CA PHE A 215 0.26 16.23 -4.61
C PHE A 215 0.06 14.81 -5.19
N ALA A 216 -0.89 14.04 -4.65
CA ALA A 216 -1.20 12.70 -5.13
C ALA A 216 -1.64 12.68 -6.61
N LYS A 217 -2.47 13.66 -7.01
CA LYS A 217 -2.89 13.86 -8.40
C LYS A 217 -1.70 14.23 -9.30
N GLU A 218 -0.88 15.19 -8.90
CA GLU A 218 0.29 15.63 -9.68
C GLU A 218 1.36 14.54 -9.81
N ALA A 219 1.53 13.71 -8.79
CA ALA A 219 2.46 12.60 -8.77
C ALA A 219 1.93 11.33 -9.47
N GLY A 220 0.67 11.29 -9.89
CA GLY A 220 0.10 10.10 -10.54
C GLY A 220 -0.10 8.92 -9.59
N PHE A 221 -0.35 9.22 -8.30
CA PHE A 221 -0.84 8.25 -7.31
C PHE A 221 -2.35 8.00 -7.45
N MET A 222 -3.00 8.72 -8.36
CA MET A 222 -4.43 8.61 -8.65
C MET A 222 -4.63 8.41 -10.14
N THR A 223 -5.55 7.52 -10.49
CA THR A 223 -6.11 7.46 -11.84
C THR A 223 -6.92 8.72 -12.15
N PRO A 224 -7.16 9.06 -13.44
CA PRO A 224 -8.00 10.19 -13.80
C PRO A 224 -9.39 10.14 -13.17
N GLU A 225 -9.98 8.95 -13.09
CA GLU A 225 -11.29 8.73 -12.47
C GLU A 225 -11.25 8.96 -10.96
N GLU A 226 -10.26 8.41 -10.25
CA GLU A 226 -10.08 8.68 -8.81
C GLU A 226 -9.84 10.16 -8.52
N ALA A 227 -9.10 10.85 -9.39
CA ALA A 227 -8.84 12.28 -9.26
C ALA A 227 -10.11 13.12 -9.47
N GLU A 228 -10.94 12.78 -10.48
CA GLU A 228 -12.24 13.41 -10.69
C GLU A 228 -13.18 13.18 -9.50
N ASN A 229 -13.27 11.93 -9.03
CA ASN A 229 -14.11 11.57 -7.90
C ASN A 229 -13.66 12.30 -6.62
N SER A 230 -12.35 12.41 -6.40
CA SER A 230 -11.84 13.16 -5.25
C SER A 230 -12.10 14.66 -5.36
N GLU A 231 -12.06 15.22 -6.58
CA GLU A 231 -12.39 16.63 -6.82
C GLU A 231 -13.87 16.94 -6.56
N LYS A 232 -14.78 16.03 -6.96
CA LYS A 232 -16.21 16.05 -6.61
C LYS A 232 -16.43 16.05 -5.10
N MET A 233 -15.80 15.09 -4.40
CA MET A 233 -15.82 14.96 -2.94
C MET A 233 -15.34 16.26 -2.25
N MET A 234 -14.18 16.78 -2.65
CA MET A 234 -13.62 18.01 -2.07
C MET A 234 -14.49 19.23 -2.31
N THR A 235 -15.10 19.33 -3.49
CA THR A 235 -16.05 20.41 -3.82
C THR A 235 -17.28 20.37 -2.92
N ALA A 236 -17.80 19.17 -2.63
CA ALA A 236 -18.92 19.00 -1.70
C ALA A 236 -18.55 19.43 -0.28
N ILE A 237 -17.39 18.99 0.22
CA ILE A 237 -16.89 19.34 1.55
C ILE A 237 -16.69 20.85 1.69
N LYS A 238 -16.10 21.50 0.68
CA LYS A 238 -15.93 22.97 0.65
C LYS A 238 -17.27 23.73 0.66
N LYS A 239 -18.34 23.12 0.14
CA LYS A 239 -19.71 23.64 0.22
C LYS A 239 -20.41 23.34 1.55
N GLY A 240 -19.71 22.72 2.51
CA GLY A 240 -20.24 22.38 3.83
C GLY A 240 -21.00 21.06 3.88
N VAL A 241 -20.96 20.26 2.82
CA VAL A 241 -21.53 18.91 2.81
C VAL A 241 -20.64 18.01 3.66
N LYS A 242 -21.21 17.44 4.72
CA LYS A 242 -20.47 16.53 5.61
C LYS A 242 -20.46 15.12 5.01
N PRO A 243 -19.28 14.48 4.84
CA PRO A 243 -19.23 13.09 4.42
C PRO A 243 -19.78 12.17 5.52
N PRO A 244 -20.29 10.98 5.16
CA PRO A 244 -20.68 9.98 6.14
C PRO A 244 -19.50 9.59 7.03
N PRO A 245 -19.74 9.16 8.29
CA PRO A 245 -18.71 8.84 9.28
C PRO A 245 -18.03 7.47 9.02
N CYS A 246 -17.51 7.29 7.81
CA CYS A 246 -16.81 6.10 7.36
C CYS A 246 -15.47 6.49 6.70
N LYS A 247 -14.49 5.59 6.70
CA LYS A 247 -13.18 5.82 6.08
C LYS A 247 -12.75 4.63 5.24
N GLY A 248 -12.51 4.87 3.95
CA GLY A 248 -12.14 3.84 2.99
C GLY A 248 -13.37 3.11 2.44
N LYS A 249 -13.20 2.53 1.23
CA LYS A 249 -14.30 1.93 0.46
C LYS A 249 -15.09 0.90 1.26
N GLU A 250 -14.43 -0.10 1.84
CA GLU A 250 -15.10 -1.19 2.55
C GLU A 250 -15.93 -0.72 3.75
N ALA A 251 -15.37 0.17 4.58
CA ALA A 251 -16.08 0.69 5.75
C ALA A 251 -17.27 1.58 5.33
N CYS A 252 -17.13 2.34 4.25
CA CYS A 252 -18.21 3.15 3.71
C CYS A 252 -19.30 2.30 3.04
N ASP A 253 -18.93 1.26 2.30
CA ASP A 253 -19.87 0.32 1.70
C ASP A 253 -20.69 -0.39 2.78
N ALA A 254 -20.05 -0.79 3.89
CA ALA A 254 -20.72 -1.37 5.05
C ALA A 254 -21.67 -0.36 5.71
N TYR A 255 -21.20 0.85 6.01
CA TYR A 255 -22.02 1.91 6.62
C TYR A 255 -23.23 2.25 5.76
N CYS A 256 -23.01 2.53 4.47
CA CYS A 256 -24.06 2.92 3.53
C CYS A 256 -25.01 1.77 3.13
N SER A 257 -24.63 0.52 3.42
CA SER A 257 -25.49 -0.65 3.23
C SER A 257 -26.54 -0.81 4.33
N GLU A 258 -26.38 -0.15 5.46
CA GLU A 258 -27.33 -0.20 6.55
C GLU A 258 -28.54 0.67 6.21
N ASP A 259 -29.75 0.12 6.31
CA ASP A 259 -31.01 0.80 6.00
C ASP A 259 -31.13 2.18 6.70
N SER A 260 -30.56 2.33 7.90
CA SER A 260 -30.54 3.58 8.68
C SER A 260 -29.64 4.67 8.12
N HIS A 261 -28.69 4.31 7.25
CA HIS A 261 -27.65 5.20 6.73
C HIS A 261 -27.76 5.45 5.22
N VAL A 262 -28.64 4.72 4.51
CA VAL A 262 -28.86 4.90 3.06
C VAL A 262 -29.20 6.35 2.71
N GLU A 263 -30.12 6.98 3.44
CA GLU A 263 -30.55 8.34 3.13
C GLU A 263 -29.41 9.35 3.27
N GLU A 264 -28.57 9.22 4.30
CA GLU A 264 -27.38 10.04 4.50
C GLU A 264 -26.39 9.88 3.34
N CYS A 265 -26.08 8.63 2.96
CA CYS A 265 -25.15 8.33 1.87
C CYS A 265 -25.67 8.76 0.49
N VAL A 266 -26.97 8.61 0.23
CA VAL A 266 -27.60 9.08 -1.01
C VAL A 266 -27.57 10.61 -1.07
N ASN A 267 -27.96 11.30 0.01
CA ASN A 267 -27.94 12.76 0.05
C ASN A 267 -26.52 13.31 -0.14
N PHE A 268 -25.51 12.66 0.46
CA PHE A 268 -24.12 12.98 0.22
C PHE A 268 -23.73 12.75 -1.26
N SER A 269 -24.10 11.61 -1.83
CA SER A 269 -23.78 11.26 -3.23
C SER A 269 -24.37 12.23 -4.24
N VAL A 270 -25.61 12.68 -4.03
CA VAL A 270 -26.24 13.73 -4.85
C VAL A 270 -25.51 15.06 -4.69
N ALA A 271 -25.28 15.48 -3.44
CA ALA A 271 -24.64 16.76 -3.17
C ALA A 271 -23.20 16.84 -3.70
N ALA A 272 -22.50 15.70 -3.74
CA ALA A 272 -21.17 15.57 -4.33
C ALA A 272 -21.17 15.32 -5.85
N GLY A 273 -22.33 15.09 -6.47
CA GLY A 273 -22.44 14.86 -7.91
C GLY A 273 -22.01 13.45 -8.35
N PHE A 274 -22.05 12.48 -7.44
CA PHE A 274 -21.88 11.05 -7.73
C PHE A 274 -23.18 10.36 -8.14
N MET A 275 -24.33 11.00 -7.89
CA MET A 275 -25.66 10.44 -8.13
C MET A 275 -26.58 11.56 -8.62
N ASP A 276 -27.40 11.28 -9.63
CA ASP A 276 -28.45 12.22 -10.04
C ASP A 276 -29.73 12.03 -9.21
N GLU A 277 -30.68 12.97 -9.32
CA GLU A 277 -31.90 12.94 -8.51
C GLU A 277 -32.77 11.71 -8.78
N LYS A 278 -32.79 11.18 -10.02
CA LYS A 278 -33.60 10.00 -10.35
C LYS A 278 -33.00 8.73 -9.74
N ASP A 279 -31.69 8.60 -9.84
CA ASP A 279 -30.96 7.50 -9.22
C ASP A 279 -31.05 7.58 -7.68
N ALA A 280 -31.09 8.79 -7.12
CA ALA A 280 -31.28 9.02 -5.69
C ALA A 280 -32.69 8.65 -5.20
N GLU A 281 -33.73 9.00 -5.95
CA GLU A 281 -35.11 8.56 -5.66
C GLU A 281 -35.21 7.03 -5.68
N MET A 282 -34.58 6.39 -6.66
CA MET A 282 -34.52 4.94 -6.75
C MET A 282 -33.76 4.32 -5.58
N ALA A 283 -32.57 4.82 -5.27
CA ALA A 283 -31.76 4.35 -4.15
C ALA A 283 -32.47 4.52 -2.79
N LYS A 284 -33.23 5.61 -2.61
CA LYS A 284 -34.08 5.81 -1.41
C LYS A 284 -35.24 4.80 -1.37
N LYS A 285 -35.91 4.56 -2.51
CA LYS A 285 -37.02 3.60 -2.61
C LYS A 285 -36.58 2.16 -2.35
N THR A 286 -35.42 1.78 -2.89
CA THR A 286 -34.88 0.41 -2.79
C THR A 286 -33.95 0.22 -1.60
N LYS A 287 -33.70 1.28 -0.83
CA LYS A 287 -32.71 1.32 0.25
C LYS A 287 -31.30 0.88 -0.22
N GLY A 288 -30.93 1.26 -1.45
CA GLY A 288 -29.64 0.93 -2.05
C GLY A 288 -29.44 -0.55 -2.40
N LYS A 289 -30.51 -1.37 -2.34
CA LYS A 289 -30.47 -2.81 -2.61
C LYS A 289 -31.14 -3.11 -3.95
N GLY A 290 -30.60 -4.08 -4.68
CA GLY A 290 -31.18 -4.59 -5.92
C GLY A 290 -32.02 -5.86 -5.69
N PRO A 291 -32.44 -6.54 -6.78
CA PRO A 291 -33.17 -7.79 -6.69
C PRO A 291 -32.36 -8.86 -5.93
N GLY A 292 -33.00 -9.55 -4.99
CA GLY A 292 -32.32 -10.54 -4.14
C GLY A 292 -31.30 -9.93 -3.18
N ASP A 293 -31.47 -8.65 -2.80
CA ASP A 293 -30.58 -7.89 -1.93
C ASP A 293 -29.15 -7.68 -2.46
N CYS A 294 -28.93 -7.88 -3.77
CA CYS A 294 -27.64 -7.63 -4.41
C CYS A 294 -27.20 -6.16 -4.26
N LYS A 295 -25.89 -5.90 -4.20
CA LYS A 295 -25.32 -4.58 -4.01
C LYS A 295 -24.34 -4.22 -5.13
N GLY A 296 -24.54 -3.04 -5.71
CA GLY A 296 -23.72 -2.58 -6.82
C GLY A 296 -24.05 -3.29 -8.13
N ARG A 297 -23.57 -2.70 -9.23
CA ARG A 297 -23.97 -3.11 -10.58
C ARG A 297 -23.59 -4.56 -10.89
N GLU A 298 -22.36 -4.95 -10.54
CA GLU A 298 -21.81 -6.25 -10.90
C GLU A 298 -22.52 -7.41 -10.19
N GLU A 299 -22.75 -7.30 -8.88
CA GLU A 299 -23.47 -8.31 -8.11
C GLU A 299 -24.90 -8.49 -8.62
N CYS A 300 -25.58 -7.37 -8.90
CA CYS A 300 -26.95 -7.40 -9.43
C CYS A 300 -27.02 -7.94 -10.87
N GLU A 301 -26.04 -7.61 -11.72
CA GLU A 301 -25.93 -8.21 -13.05
C GLU A 301 -25.69 -9.72 -12.96
N ALA A 302 -24.79 -10.17 -12.08
CA ALA A 302 -24.54 -11.60 -11.88
C ALA A 302 -25.78 -12.32 -11.35
N PHE A 303 -26.48 -11.71 -10.39
CA PHE A 303 -27.74 -12.22 -9.85
C PHE A 303 -28.79 -12.37 -10.94
N CYS A 304 -29.02 -11.33 -11.76
CA CYS A 304 -30.05 -11.34 -12.81
C CYS A 304 -29.69 -12.13 -14.07
N LYS A 305 -28.39 -12.36 -14.34
CA LYS A 305 -27.94 -13.24 -15.43
C LYS A 305 -28.29 -14.71 -15.16
N ASN A 306 -28.51 -15.09 -13.90
CA ASN A 306 -29.00 -16.42 -13.56
C ASN A 306 -30.47 -16.59 -14.01
N PRO A 307 -30.79 -17.56 -14.89
CA PRO A 307 -32.16 -17.85 -15.32
C PRO A 307 -33.15 -18.03 -14.16
N ASP A 308 -32.70 -18.61 -13.05
CA ASP A 308 -33.54 -18.88 -11.86
C ASP A 308 -33.97 -17.59 -11.15
N ASN A 309 -33.25 -16.49 -11.35
CA ASN A 309 -33.49 -15.20 -10.72
C ASN A 309 -34.20 -14.21 -11.65
N GLN A 310 -34.45 -14.56 -12.91
CA GLN A 310 -35.06 -13.65 -13.89
C GLN A 310 -36.41 -13.12 -13.43
N GLU A 311 -37.24 -13.98 -12.82
CA GLU A 311 -38.54 -13.57 -12.31
C GLU A 311 -38.40 -12.58 -11.13
N THR A 312 -37.44 -12.80 -10.24
CA THR A 312 -37.12 -11.87 -9.14
C THR A 312 -36.69 -10.51 -9.69
N CYS A 313 -35.82 -10.48 -10.70
CA CYS A 313 -35.36 -9.24 -11.32
C CYS A 313 -36.47 -8.51 -12.09
N LEU A 314 -37.33 -9.24 -12.80
CA LEU A 314 -38.50 -8.67 -13.49
C LEU A 314 -39.50 -8.06 -12.49
N ASN A 315 -39.79 -8.78 -11.41
CA ASN A 315 -40.70 -8.30 -10.36
C ASN A 315 -40.11 -7.06 -9.67
N PHE A 316 -38.82 -7.08 -9.33
CA PHE A 316 -38.13 -5.94 -8.76
C PHE A 316 -38.19 -4.71 -9.67
N ALA A 317 -37.92 -4.88 -10.97
CA ALA A 317 -37.95 -3.80 -11.94
C ALA A 317 -39.37 -3.23 -12.10
N LYS A 318 -40.40 -4.08 -12.07
CA LYS A 318 -41.82 -3.69 -12.09
C LYS A 318 -42.23 -2.91 -10.84
N GLU A 319 -41.92 -3.41 -9.66
CA GLU A 319 -42.25 -2.79 -8.37
C GLU A 319 -41.55 -1.44 -8.18
N ASN A 320 -40.33 -1.33 -8.70
CA ASN A 320 -39.54 -0.11 -8.60
C ASN A 320 -39.77 0.88 -9.73
N GLY A 321 -40.57 0.53 -10.74
CA GLY A 321 -40.90 1.44 -11.85
C GLY A 321 -39.74 1.64 -12.83
N MET A 322 -38.86 0.65 -12.93
CA MET A 322 -37.69 0.66 -13.83
C MET A 322 -38.05 0.26 -15.27
N MET A 323 -39.33 0.02 -15.55
CA MET A 323 -39.86 -0.43 -16.83
C MET A 323 -41.16 0.32 -17.14
N SER A 324 -41.35 0.69 -18.40
CA SER A 324 -42.64 1.26 -18.84
C SER A 324 -43.74 0.19 -18.85
N GLU A 325 -45.01 0.60 -18.76
CA GLU A 325 -46.14 -0.32 -18.89
C GLU A 325 -46.13 -1.01 -20.27
N GLU A 326 -45.70 -0.31 -21.31
CA GLU A 326 -45.54 -0.85 -22.66
C GLU A 326 -44.44 -1.93 -22.73
N ASP A 327 -43.30 -1.72 -22.07
CA ASP A 327 -42.23 -2.71 -21.98
C ASP A 327 -42.67 -3.96 -21.22
N LEU A 328 -43.36 -3.76 -20.10
CA LEU A 328 -43.94 -4.85 -19.33
C LEU A 328 -44.91 -5.67 -20.17
N LYS A 329 -45.79 -5.00 -20.93
CA LYS A 329 -46.76 -5.67 -21.81
C LYS A 329 -46.08 -6.45 -22.93
N ARG A 330 -45.06 -5.87 -23.57
CA ARG A 330 -44.25 -6.56 -24.60
C ARG A 330 -43.56 -7.80 -24.05
N MET A 331 -43.03 -7.74 -22.83
CA MET A 331 -42.40 -8.90 -22.18
C MET A 331 -43.42 -9.98 -21.78
N GLU A 332 -44.59 -9.60 -21.26
CA GLU A 332 -45.67 -10.54 -20.95
C GLU A 332 -46.24 -11.21 -22.22
N GLU A 333 -46.36 -10.47 -23.33
CA GLU A 333 -46.76 -10.99 -24.63
C GLU A 333 -45.71 -11.91 -25.24
N GLY A 334 -44.41 -11.59 -25.12
CA GLY A 334 -43.31 -12.48 -25.50
C GLY A 334 -43.31 -13.79 -24.71
N ARG A 335 -43.51 -13.72 -23.38
CA ARG A 335 -43.62 -14.91 -22.49
C ARG A 335 -44.88 -15.73 -22.78
N ARG A 336 -45.96 -15.11 -23.28
CA ARG A 336 -47.16 -15.79 -23.78
C ARG A 336 -46.95 -16.43 -25.15
N GLY A 337 -46.12 -15.84 -26.00
CA GLY A 337 -45.71 -16.40 -27.29
C GLY A 337 -45.01 -17.76 -27.13
N ASP A 338 -44.13 -17.89 -26.13
CA ASP A 338 -43.41 -19.15 -25.84
C ASP A 338 -44.24 -20.21 -25.08
N ARG A 339 -45.31 -19.80 -24.36
CA ARG A 339 -46.24 -20.73 -23.68
C ARG A 339 -47.46 -21.12 -24.53
N GLY A 340 -47.66 -20.47 -25.67
CA GLY A 340 -48.80 -20.70 -26.57
C GLY A 340 -48.68 -21.94 -27.46
N ASP A 341 -47.52 -22.59 -27.53
CA ASP A 341 -47.28 -23.79 -28.35
C ASP A 341 -46.97 -25.04 -27.50
N GLN A 342 -47.71 -25.24 -26.41
CA GLN A 342 -47.75 -26.51 -25.68
C GLN A 342 -49.08 -27.25 -25.86
N GLY A 343 -49.83 -26.89 -26.91
CA GLY A 343 -51.19 -27.35 -27.16
C GLY A 343 -51.42 -27.96 -28.54
N ASN A 344 -50.43 -28.62 -29.16
CA ASN A 344 -50.63 -29.71 -30.12
C ASN A 344 -49.29 -30.34 -30.52
N ARG A 345 -48.83 -31.30 -29.71
CA ARG A 345 -47.58 -32.03 -29.95
C ARG A 345 -47.73 -33.16 -30.99
N GLU A 346 -48.53 -32.93 -32.02
CA GLU A 346 -48.75 -33.88 -33.14
C GLU A 346 -48.61 -33.25 -34.53
N ASP A 347 -48.32 -31.95 -34.67
CA ASP A 347 -48.17 -31.31 -36.00
C ASP A 347 -46.89 -30.47 -36.17
N MET A 348 -45.85 -30.72 -35.35
CA MET A 348 -44.49 -30.20 -35.54
C MET A 348 -43.60 -31.24 -36.24
N ASN A 349 -44.10 -31.78 -37.36
CA ASN A 349 -43.29 -32.45 -38.38
C ASN A 349 -43.13 -31.55 -39.63
N ARG A 350 -43.00 -30.24 -39.42
CA ARG A 350 -42.54 -29.27 -40.41
C ARG A 350 -41.31 -28.54 -39.88
N GLU A 351 -40.17 -29.15 -40.15
CA GLU A 351 -38.86 -28.53 -40.41
C GLU A 351 -38.53 -27.28 -39.59
N PHE A 352 -38.31 -27.46 -38.29
CA PHE A 352 -37.29 -26.65 -37.62
C PHE A 352 -35.93 -27.16 -38.07
N GLN A 353 -35.34 -26.53 -39.10
CA GLN A 353 -33.96 -26.79 -39.50
C GLN A 353 -33.04 -25.96 -38.57
N PRO A 354 -32.30 -26.58 -37.63
CA PRO A 354 -31.26 -25.86 -36.91
C PRO A 354 -30.21 -25.37 -37.91
N GLY A 355 -29.81 -24.10 -37.79
CA GLY A 355 -28.78 -23.50 -38.63
C GLY A 355 -27.45 -24.25 -38.52
N PRO A 356 -26.61 -24.23 -39.58
CA PRO A 356 -25.37 -24.99 -39.61
C PRO A 356 -24.41 -24.57 -38.49
N GLY A 357 -23.99 -25.55 -37.66
CA GLY A 357 -22.98 -25.37 -36.61
C GLY A 357 -23.42 -25.65 -35.17
N ALA A 358 -24.70 -25.98 -34.92
CA ALA A 358 -25.16 -26.34 -33.58
C ALA A 358 -24.98 -27.86 -33.32
N GLU A 359 -24.21 -28.20 -32.28
CA GLU A 359 -24.13 -29.56 -31.74
C GLU A 359 -25.39 -29.88 -30.91
N ASN A 360 -26.09 -30.97 -31.23
CA ASN A 360 -27.15 -31.51 -30.38
C ASN A 360 -26.52 -32.47 -29.34
N PRO A 361 -27.09 -32.62 -28.13
CA PRO A 361 -26.56 -33.49 -27.09
C PRO A 361 -26.87 -34.95 -27.43
N GLY A 362 -26.01 -35.55 -28.26
CA GLY A 362 -26.16 -36.95 -28.68
C GLY A 362 -25.04 -37.51 -29.56
N SER A 363 -24.04 -36.70 -29.93
CA SER A 363 -22.80 -37.15 -30.60
C SER A 363 -23.00 -38.07 -31.81
N GLN A 364 -24.04 -37.85 -32.62
CA GLN A 364 -24.19 -38.50 -33.93
C GLN A 364 -23.83 -37.51 -35.05
N MET A 365 -22.70 -37.75 -35.71
CA MET A 365 -22.33 -37.03 -36.93
C MET A 365 -23.23 -37.47 -38.10
N MET A 366 -24.03 -36.54 -38.60
CA MET A 366 -24.73 -36.70 -39.89
C MET A 366 -23.81 -36.31 -41.05
N PRO A 367 -24.02 -36.84 -42.28
CA PRO A 367 -23.19 -36.51 -43.44
C PRO A 367 -23.26 -35.02 -43.79
N GLN A 368 -22.12 -34.36 -43.97
CA GLN A 368 -22.03 -32.96 -44.41
C GLN A 368 -22.78 -32.76 -45.72
N GLN A 369 -23.82 -31.92 -45.71
CA GLN A 369 -24.48 -31.47 -46.92
C GLN A 369 -23.54 -30.49 -47.64
N ALA A 370 -23.04 -30.90 -48.80
CA ALA A 370 -22.13 -30.10 -49.59
C ALA A 370 -22.87 -28.94 -50.29
N GLY A 371 -22.22 -27.78 -50.41
CA GLY A 371 -22.76 -26.60 -51.10
C GLY A 371 -22.92 -26.82 -52.61
N PRO A 372 -23.39 -25.81 -53.37
CA PRO A 372 -23.61 -25.92 -54.82
C PRO A 372 -22.34 -26.45 -55.52
N GLY A 373 -22.51 -27.47 -56.36
CA GLY A 373 -21.39 -28.16 -57.01
C GLY A 373 -20.67 -29.22 -56.17
N GLY A 374 -21.13 -29.50 -54.94
CA GLY A 374 -20.52 -30.49 -54.06
C GLY A 374 -19.34 -29.98 -53.23
N CYS A 375 -19.16 -28.65 -53.13
CA CYS A 375 -18.13 -28.03 -52.31
C CYS A 375 -18.37 -28.28 -50.82
N LYS A 376 -17.31 -28.60 -50.07
CA LYS A 376 -17.42 -28.99 -48.65
C LYS A 376 -16.96 -27.90 -47.68
N GLY A 377 -16.48 -26.78 -48.20
CA GLY A 377 -16.00 -25.66 -47.40
C GLY A 377 -16.15 -24.30 -48.10
N PRO A 378 -16.12 -23.20 -47.34
CA PRO A 378 -16.44 -21.85 -47.83
C PRO A 378 -15.50 -21.37 -48.94
N GLU A 379 -14.20 -21.68 -48.89
CA GLU A 379 -13.23 -21.34 -49.94
C GLU A 379 -13.52 -22.10 -51.25
N GLU A 380 -13.87 -23.39 -51.13
CA GLU A 380 -14.18 -24.25 -52.28
C GLU A 380 -15.51 -23.82 -52.94
N CYS A 381 -16.51 -23.48 -52.13
CA CYS A 381 -17.77 -22.93 -52.62
C CYS A 381 -17.59 -21.55 -53.26
N LYS A 382 -16.72 -20.71 -52.70
CA LYS A 382 -16.41 -19.40 -53.29
C LYS A 382 -15.81 -19.55 -54.68
N SER A 383 -14.80 -20.40 -54.85
CA SER A 383 -14.17 -20.65 -56.15
C SER A 383 -15.14 -21.28 -57.17
N TYR A 384 -16.00 -22.20 -56.72
CA TYR A 384 -17.05 -22.77 -57.55
C TYR A 384 -18.06 -21.72 -58.04
N CYS A 385 -18.49 -20.82 -57.15
CA CYS A 385 -19.45 -19.77 -57.48
C CYS A 385 -18.87 -18.67 -58.37
N GLU A 386 -17.57 -18.40 -58.31
CA GLU A 386 -16.87 -17.50 -59.23
C GLU A 386 -16.95 -17.99 -60.68
N SER A 387 -16.96 -19.31 -60.88
CA SER A 387 -17.05 -19.94 -62.20
C SER A 387 -18.46 -20.43 -62.57
N ASN A 388 -19.39 -20.50 -61.61
CA ASN A 388 -20.77 -20.95 -61.79
C ASN A 388 -21.79 -20.02 -61.11
N PRO A 389 -21.85 -18.73 -61.50
CA PRO A 389 -22.62 -17.70 -60.78
C PRO A 389 -24.13 -17.97 -60.78
N ASP A 390 -24.66 -18.55 -61.86
CA ASP A 390 -26.09 -18.87 -61.98
C ASP A 390 -26.54 -19.95 -60.98
N GLN A 391 -25.65 -20.88 -60.61
CA GLN A 391 -25.94 -21.96 -59.66
C GLN A 391 -25.86 -21.49 -58.21
N CYS A 392 -25.24 -20.35 -57.96
CA CYS A 392 -25.07 -19.78 -56.62
C CYS A 392 -26.03 -18.61 -56.31
N LYS A 393 -26.92 -18.24 -57.25
CA LYS A 393 -27.87 -17.13 -57.12
C LYS A 393 -28.77 -17.22 -55.87
N ASN A 394 -29.08 -18.43 -55.41
CA ASN A 394 -29.95 -18.65 -54.25
C ASN A 394 -29.19 -18.74 -52.91
N PHE A 395 -27.86 -18.63 -52.91
CA PHE A 395 -27.00 -18.81 -51.73
C PHE A 395 -26.26 -17.54 -51.28
N LEU A 396 -26.48 -16.39 -51.94
CA LEU A 396 -25.91 -15.09 -51.53
C LEU A 396 -26.91 -14.31 -50.65
N PRO A 397 -26.50 -13.72 -49.51
CA PRO A 397 -27.40 -12.87 -48.71
C PRO A 397 -27.74 -11.56 -49.43
N PRO A 398 -28.94 -10.99 -49.23
CA PRO A 398 -29.39 -9.79 -49.94
C PRO A 398 -28.54 -8.58 -49.54
N GLN A 399 -27.91 -7.91 -50.52
CA GLN A 399 -27.21 -6.66 -50.30
C GLN A 399 -28.22 -5.50 -50.19
N GLY A 400 -28.29 -4.91 -48.99
CA GLY A 400 -29.12 -3.73 -48.72
C GLY A 400 -28.58 -2.45 -49.37
N ASN A 401 -29.50 -1.69 -49.95
CA ASN A 401 -29.30 -0.34 -50.52
C ASN A 401 -28.47 0.58 -49.62
N ARG A 402 -27.34 1.07 -50.14
CA ARG A 402 -26.62 2.21 -49.57
C ARG A 402 -26.43 3.27 -50.66
N GLU A 403 -27.50 4.01 -50.94
CA GLU A 403 -27.44 5.23 -51.73
C GLU A 403 -27.76 6.44 -50.85
N LYS A 404 -26.89 7.46 -50.96
CA LYS A 404 -27.04 8.87 -50.56
C LYS A 404 -26.73 9.25 -49.11
N MET A 405 -25.45 9.52 -48.87
CA MET A 405 -25.02 10.76 -48.20
C MET A 405 -23.58 11.09 -48.64
N MET A 406 -23.42 12.09 -49.50
CA MET A 406 -22.13 12.74 -49.78
C MET A 406 -21.94 13.90 -48.80
N PRO A 407 -20.72 14.15 -48.28
CA PRO A 407 -20.21 15.48 -48.02
C PRO A 407 -19.36 15.96 -49.21
N LYS A 408 -19.39 17.27 -49.43
CA LYS A 408 -18.67 17.99 -50.50
C LYS A 408 -17.16 18.00 -50.29
N GLU A 409 -16.47 18.16 -51.41
CA GLU A 409 -15.03 18.29 -51.62
C GLU A 409 -14.39 19.47 -50.86
N GLY A 410 -13.17 19.23 -50.36
CA GLY A 410 -12.24 20.25 -49.89
C GLY A 410 -10.99 19.62 -49.26
N GLU A 411 -9.85 19.75 -49.97
CA GLU A 411 -8.46 19.76 -49.43
C GLU A 411 -7.68 18.43 -49.23
N THR A 412 -6.99 18.06 -50.31
CA THR A 412 -5.53 17.77 -50.47
C THR A 412 -4.68 17.02 -49.43
N GLY A 413 -3.97 15.99 -49.95
CA GLY A 413 -2.62 15.49 -49.53
C GLY A 413 -2.61 14.50 -48.37
N GLU A 414 -1.81 13.43 -48.29
CA GLU A 414 -0.70 12.84 -49.05
C GLU A 414 -0.51 11.38 -48.55
N GLU A 415 0.02 10.49 -49.42
CA GLU A 415 0.82 9.25 -49.21
C GLU A 415 0.46 8.20 -48.11
N MET A 416 0.06 6.97 -48.49
CA MET A 416 0.85 5.69 -48.60
C MET A 416 1.40 5.16 -47.26
N MET A 417 1.40 3.88 -46.83
CA MET A 417 1.01 2.50 -47.27
C MET A 417 1.22 1.58 -46.01
N PRO A 418 1.22 0.23 -46.08
CA PRO A 418 0.11 -0.71 -46.05
C PRO A 418 0.00 -1.54 -44.74
N PHE A 419 -1.20 -2.00 -44.37
CA PHE A 419 -1.38 -2.95 -43.26
C PHE A 419 -1.34 -4.40 -43.79
N GLN A 420 -0.36 -5.16 -43.31
CA GLN A 420 -0.17 -6.58 -43.62
C GLN A 420 -0.98 -7.48 -42.66
N LYS A 421 -1.32 -8.65 -43.21
CA LYS A 421 -2.14 -9.75 -42.69
C LYS A 421 -1.70 -10.36 -41.35
N ASN A 422 -2.72 -10.93 -40.69
CA ASN A 422 -2.75 -12.15 -39.85
C ASN A 422 -1.95 -12.18 -38.53
N GLN A 423 -2.68 -12.26 -37.41
CA GLN A 423 -2.31 -13.18 -36.34
C GLN A 423 -3.54 -13.64 -35.53
N GLU A 424 -3.47 -14.91 -35.12
CA GLU A 424 -4.50 -15.72 -34.50
C GLU A 424 -4.99 -15.18 -33.15
N ARG A 425 -6.30 -15.26 -32.91
CA ARG A 425 -6.94 -14.88 -31.66
C ARG A 425 -6.93 -16.06 -30.70
N MET A 426 -5.85 -16.23 -29.93
CA MET A 426 -5.90 -16.96 -28.66
C MET A 426 -6.46 -16.03 -27.59
N MET A 427 -7.47 -16.49 -26.84
CA MET A 427 -8.04 -15.74 -25.71
C MET A 427 -7.01 -15.69 -24.57
N LEU A 428 -6.35 -14.53 -24.41
CA LEU A 428 -5.63 -14.17 -23.19
C LEU A 428 -6.63 -13.50 -22.23
N PRO A 429 -6.54 -13.78 -20.91
CA PRO A 429 -7.35 -13.09 -19.91
C PRO A 429 -7.02 -11.60 -19.90
N ASN A 430 -8.01 -10.80 -19.53
CA ASN A 430 -7.93 -9.34 -19.64
C ASN A 430 -6.91 -8.80 -18.62
N GLU A 431 -6.15 -7.74 -18.94
CA GLU A 431 -5.06 -7.23 -18.08
C GLU A 431 -5.53 -6.81 -16.67
N GLY A 432 -6.83 -6.53 -16.51
CA GLY A 432 -7.45 -6.27 -15.20
C GLY A 432 -7.51 -7.50 -14.31
N GLU A 433 -7.87 -8.66 -14.85
CA GLU A 433 -8.01 -9.92 -14.09
C GLU A 433 -6.65 -10.41 -13.60
N ILE A 434 -5.60 -10.24 -14.41
CA ILE A 434 -4.23 -10.60 -14.03
C ILE A 434 -3.73 -9.72 -12.87
N LYS A 435 -4.03 -8.42 -12.89
CA LYS A 435 -3.60 -7.49 -11.82
C LYS A 435 -4.32 -7.78 -10.51
N GLU A 436 -5.60 -8.10 -10.56
CA GLU A 436 -6.40 -8.40 -9.37
C GLU A 436 -6.01 -9.73 -8.72
N GLU A 437 -5.76 -10.77 -9.52
CA GLU A 437 -5.28 -12.06 -9.00
C GLU A 437 -3.87 -11.96 -8.42
N MET A 438 -3.00 -11.12 -9.01
CA MET A 438 -1.65 -10.86 -8.48
C MET A 438 -1.70 -10.13 -7.14
N MET A 439 -2.56 -9.11 -7.00
CA MET A 439 -2.79 -8.41 -5.73
C MET A 439 -3.40 -9.33 -4.66
N ARG A 440 -4.31 -10.23 -5.06
CA ARG A 440 -4.90 -11.25 -4.17
C ARG A 440 -3.84 -12.22 -3.64
N ARG A 441 -2.94 -12.71 -4.51
CA ARG A 441 -1.84 -13.62 -4.12
C ARG A 441 -0.79 -12.92 -3.25
N GLU A 442 -0.44 -11.67 -3.52
CA GLU A 442 0.47 -10.91 -2.65
C GLU A 442 -0.12 -10.66 -1.27
N GLY A 443 -1.43 -10.39 -1.19
CA GLY A 443 -2.17 -10.30 0.08
C GLY A 443 -2.12 -11.60 0.89
N GLU A 444 -2.34 -12.74 0.23
CA GLU A 444 -2.27 -14.07 0.87
C GLU A 444 -0.86 -14.42 1.35
N ILE A 445 0.18 -14.12 0.55
CA ILE A 445 1.59 -14.35 0.90
C ILE A 445 2.00 -13.47 2.11
N ARG A 446 1.56 -12.21 2.13
CA ARG A 446 1.82 -11.27 3.23
C ARG A 446 1.10 -11.67 4.53
N ALA A 447 -0.15 -12.15 4.43
CA ALA A 447 -0.89 -12.67 5.58
C ALA A 447 -0.22 -13.93 6.17
N ARG A 448 0.34 -14.79 5.31
CA ARG A 448 1.04 -16.01 5.75
C ARG A 448 2.38 -15.73 6.43
N MET A 449 3.04 -14.62 6.09
CA MET A 449 4.28 -14.16 6.75
C MET A 449 4.05 -13.42 8.08
N MET A 450 2.80 -13.07 8.42
CA MET A 450 2.45 -12.36 9.66
C MET A 450 1.78 -13.24 10.73
N LEU A 451 1.66 -14.56 10.52
CA LEU A 451 1.19 -15.47 11.55
C LEU A 451 2.33 -15.77 12.55
N PRO A 452 2.09 -15.69 13.88
CA PRO A 452 3.07 -16.11 14.87
C PRO A 452 3.35 -17.60 14.74
N GLN A 453 4.63 -17.95 14.64
CA GLN A 453 5.10 -19.33 14.63
C GLN A 453 5.03 -19.90 16.06
N GLU A 454 3.83 -20.24 16.52
CA GLU A 454 3.65 -20.98 17.77
C GLU A 454 3.71 -22.50 17.53
N ASN A 455 4.61 -23.14 18.28
CA ASN A 455 4.72 -24.57 18.58
C ASN A 455 5.19 -25.53 17.48
N GLN A 456 6.51 -25.68 17.36
CA GLN A 456 7.14 -26.97 17.06
C GLN A 456 8.37 -27.21 17.95
N GLU A 457 8.12 -27.57 19.21
CA GLU A 457 9.02 -28.39 20.02
C GLU A 457 8.16 -29.47 20.72
N GLY A 458 8.45 -30.76 20.50
CA GLY A 458 7.74 -31.85 21.17
C GLY A 458 7.98 -33.23 20.59
N MET A 459 8.68 -34.08 21.35
CA MET A 459 9.30 -35.34 20.97
C MET A 459 8.36 -36.54 20.74
N MET A 460 8.90 -37.57 20.07
CA MET A 460 8.48 -38.97 20.11
C MET A 460 8.25 -39.49 21.56
N GLN A 461 7.12 -40.16 21.81
CA GLN A 461 7.01 -41.41 22.58
C GLN A 461 5.62 -42.08 22.40
N PRO A 462 5.49 -43.41 22.62
CA PRO A 462 4.41 -44.27 22.10
C PRO A 462 3.20 -44.45 23.07
N PRO A 463 2.10 -45.12 22.66
CA PRO A 463 0.79 -44.97 23.31
C PRO A 463 0.61 -45.91 24.51
N ILE A 464 -0.12 -45.42 25.51
CA ILE A 464 -0.71 -46.23 26.58
C ILE A 464 -2.21 -45.95 26.61
N ASP A 465 -2.98 -47.03 26.47
CA ASP A 465 -4.42 -47.12 26.73
C ASP A 465 -4.76 -46.74 28.18
N GLN A 466 -5.80 -45.92 28.38
CA GLN A 466 -6.93 -46.21 29.27
C GLN A 466 -7.94 -45.04 29.34
N GLN A 467 -9.16 -45.36 28.85
CA GLN A 467 -10.54 -45.02 29.27
C GLN A 467 -10.94 -43.68 29.95
N PRO A 468 -12.23 -43.28 29.79
CA PRO A 468 -12.70 -41.92 29.99
C PRO A 468 -13.25 -41.66 31.40
N GLN A 469 -12.99 -40.47 31.94
CA GLN A 469 -13.79 -39.91 33.03
C GLN A 469 -14.37 -38.56 32.63
N ASN A 470 -15.66 -38.64 32.31
CA ASN A 470 -16.74 -37.71 32.61
C ASN A 470 -16.33 -36.55 33.55
N PHE A 471 -16.35 -35.30 33.05
CA PHE A 471 -16.43 -34.12 33.91
C PHE A 471 -17.46 -33.15 33.36
N GLN A 472 -18.48 -32.93 34.19
CA GLN A 472 -19.60 -32.01 34.01
C GLN A 472 -19.10 -30.56 34.10
N GLN A 473 -19.64 -29.69 33.24
CA GLN A 473 -19.57 -28.24 33.40
C GLN A 473 -20.34 -27.80 34.65
N PRO A 474 -19.88 -26.76 35.35
CA PRO A 474 -20.76 -25.90 36.13
C PRO A 474 -20.91 -24.53 35.48
N THR A 475 -22.17 -24.16 35.32
CA THR A 475 -22.73 -22.85 34.99
C THR A 475 -22.44 -21.78 36.05
N ASP A 476 -22.34 -20.54 35.58
CA ASP A 476 -22.74 -19.26 36.19
C ASP A 476 -22.84 -19.15 37.72
N MET A 477 -22.00 -18.26 38.29
CA MET A 477 -22.44 -17.32 39.32
C MET A 477 -21.66 -16.00 39.25
N ARG A 478 -22.38 -14.93 38.93
CA ARG A 478 -21.95 -13.53 39.01
C ARG A 478 -22.66 -12.91 40.23
N PRO A 479 -21.96 -12.27 41.18
CA PRO A 479 -22.62 -11.47 42.22
C PRO A 479 -22.74 -9.99 41.82
N PRO A 480 -23.66 -9.24 42.45
CA PRO A 480 -24.07 -7.90 42.02
C PRO A 480 -23.08 -6.81 42.46
N ILE A 481 -22.94 -5.78 41.62
CA ILE A 481 -22.18 -4.56 41.94
C ILE A 481 -23.15 -3.58 42.60
N ASP A 482 -22.94 -3.33 43.89
CA ASP A 482 -23.61 -2.27 44.64
C ASP A 482 -23.05 -0.88 44.29
N ASN A 483 -23.98 0.07 44.29
CA ASN A 483 -23.80 1.52 44.15
C ASN A 483 -22.68 2.07 45.05
N ILE A 484 -21.68 2.71 44.44
CA ILE A 484 -20.78 3.65 45.13
C ILE A 484 -20.91 5.00 44.44
N SER A 485 -21.48 5.97 45.17
CA SER A 485 -21.53 7.38 44.79
C SER A 485 -20.13 8.00 44.80
N PRO A 486 -19.79 8.90 43.87
CA PRO A 486 -18.50 9.57 43.87
C PRO A 486 -18.39 10.61 45.01
N PRO A 487 -17.18 10.82 45.57
CA PRO A 487 -16.94 11.80 46.62
C PRO A 487 -16.99 13.25 46.08
N PRO A 488 -17.23 14.24 46.96
CA PRO A 488 -17.45 15.63 46.56
C PRO A 488 -16.16 16.33 46.08
N LEU A 489 -16.32 17.20 45.09
CA LEU A 489 -15.27 18.06 44.55
C LEU A 489 -14.76 19.07 45.59
N PRO A 490 -13.45 19.33 45.68
CA PRO A 490 -12.90 20.39 46.52
C PRO A 490 -13.19 21.80 45.95
N PRO A 491 -13.17 22.85 46.79
CA PRO A 491 -13.61 24.20 46.43
C PRO A 491 -12.65 24.89 45.46
N SER A 492 -13.23 25.67 44.54
CA SER A 492 -12.51 26.49 43.56
C SER A 492 -11.74 27.63 44.24
N GLU A 493 -10.42 27.62 44.13
CA GLU A 493 -9.60 28.78 44.45
C GLU A 493 -9.61 29.77 43.29
N THR A 494 -9.89 31.03 43.62
CA THR A 494 -9.85 32.21 42.75
C THR A 494 -8.43 32.48 42.21
N PRO A 495 -8.26 32.94 40.95
CA PRO A 495 -6.94 33.25 40.41
C PRO A 495 -6.40 34.57 40.96
N ALA A 496 -5.12 34.57 41.35
CA ALA A 496 -4.34 35.76 41.65
C ALA A 496 -4.01 36.57 40.36
N PRO A 497 -3.76 37.89 40.46
CA PRO A 497 -3.61 38.77 39.30
C PRO A 497 -2.24 38.65 38.63
N ALA A 498 -2.22 38.90 37.32
CA ALA A 498 -1.06 38.83 36.44
C ALA A 498 0.01 39.90 36.76
N PRO A 499 1.31 39.59 36.60
CA PRO A 499 2.38 40.58 36.78
C PRO A 499 2.52 41.51 35.57
N GLU A 500 2.82 42.78 35.87
CA GLU A 500 3.03 43.89 34.94
C GLU A 500 4.19 43.64 33.96
N THR A 501 3.95 43.99 32.70
CA THR A 501 4.92 43.96 31.60
C THR A 501 5.89 45.14 31.70
N ALA A 502 7.20 44.86 31.75
CA ALA A 502 8.26 45.84 31.51
C ALA A 502 8.48 46.08 30.00
N PRO A 503 8.89 47.29 29.57
CA PRO A 503 8.95 47.66 28.16
C PRO A 503 10.19 47.11 27.43
N VAL A 504 9.97 46.63 26.21
CA VAL A 504 10.97 46.15 25.26
C VAL A 504 11.71 47.34 24.62
N PRO A 505 13.05 47.37 24.55
CA PRO A 505 13.78 48.38 23.78
C PRO A 505 13.80 48.05 22.28
N ALA A 506 13.67 49.09 21.46
CA ALA A 506 13.62 49.05 19.99
C ALA A 506 14.94 48.58 19.34
N PRO A 507 14.90 47.99 18.14
CA PRO A 507 16.09 47.50 17.44
C PRO A 507 16.87 48.64 16.76
N SER A 508 18.13 48.79 17.11
CA SER A 508 19.07 49.68 16.43
C SER A 508 19.71 49.01 15.21
N SER A 509 19.77 49.81 14.14
CA SER A 509 20.28 49.55 12.79
C SER A 509 21.70 48.98 12.71
N PHE A 510 21.86 47.94 11.89
CA PHE A 510 23.13 47.40 11.43
C PHE A 510 23.74 48.30 10.33
N THR A 511 25.00 48.69 10.52
CA THR A 511 25.89 49.22 9.46
C THR A 511 27.07 48.25 9.28
N PRO A 512 27.48 47.93 8.03
CA PRO A 512 28.56 46.97 7.77
C PRO A 512 29.93 47.67 7.69
N GLY A 513 30.94 47.12 8.36
CA GLY A 513 32.34 47.56 8.26
C GLY A 513 33.28 46.78 9.18
N ALA A 514 34.18 46.00 8.57
CA ALA A 514 35.21 45.09 9.12
C ALA A 514 36.21 45.73 10.15
N PRO A 515 37.20 45.03 10.76
CA PRO A 515 37.70 43.67 10.47
C PRO A 515 38.05 42.74 11.66
N MET A 516 38.26 41.48 11.27
CA MET A 516 38.93 40.36 11.93
C MET A 516 40.09 40.73 12.87
N ALA A 517 39.87 40.64 14.19
CA ALA A 517 40.90 40.40 15.21
C ALA A 517 40.28 40.24 16.61
N SER A 518 39.52 39.17 16.89
CA SER A 518 39.16 38.81 18.29
C SER A 518 38.56 37.41 18.48
N LEU A 519 38.95 36.43 17.67
CA LEU A 519 38.54 35.03 17.88
C LEU A 519 39.68 34.11 18.37
N LEU A 520 40.85 34.67 18.70
CA LEU A 520 41.98 33.90 19.23
C LEU A 520 41.95 33.72 20.76
N ASN A 521 41.03 34.38 21.49
CA ASN A 521 40.95 34.29 22.96
C ASN A 521 39.81 33.42 23.49
N ILE A 522 38.95 32.87 22.63
CA ILE A 522 37.86 31.96 23.04
C ILE A 522 38.28 30.48 22.93
N PHE A 523 39.33 30.18 22.14
CA PHE A 523 39.83 28.81 21.97
C PHE A 523 40.79 28.31 23.08
N LEU A 524 41.22 29.17 24.01
CA LEU A 524 42.12 28.79 25.10
C LEU A 524 41.42 28.54 26.45
N PHE A 525 40.09 28.65 26.53
CA PHE A 525 39.34 28.43 27.77
C PHE A 525 38.59 27.08 27.84
N MET A 526 38.62 26.29 26.77
CA MET A 526 37.95 24.98 26.66
C MET A 526 38.93 23.78 26.73
N LEU A 527 40.17 24.01 27.16
CA LEU A 527 41.18 22.97 27.40
C LEU A 527 41.72 23.07 28.82
N LYS A 528 40.83 22.97 29.81
CA LYS A 528 41.22 22.68 31.19
C LYS A 528 40.23 21.74 31.87
#